data_AF-A0A4Y2GC03-F1
#
_entry.id   AF-A0A4Y2GC03-F1
#
_cell.length_a   1.000
_cell.length_b   1.000
_cell.length_c   1.000
_cell.angle_alpha   90.00
_cell.angle_beta   90.00
_cell.angle_gamma   90.00
#
_symmetry.space_group_name_H-M   'P 1'
#
loop_
_entity.id
_entity.type
_entity.pdbx_description
1 polymer ?
#
loop_
_entity_poly.entity_id
_entity_poly.type
_entity_poly.pdbx_seq_one_letter_code
_entity_poly.pdbx_strand_id
1 'polypeptide(L)'
;MRDLSSKVPEDLVKNVWLQRLPTAVQQILAVSTGDVDALAKMADKVLEVTDSSSIHLVEGPNGGCKDCHTLRRQIEELSKSVKDLQDTRTKWRRQYRSPARGRSSGSRSS
;
A
#
# COMPACT_ATOMS: atom_id res chain seq x y z
N MET A 1 44.03 7.40 -14.30
CA MET A 1 42.80 6.57 -14.27
C MET A 1 42.00 6.75 -15.57
N ARG A 2 42.66 6.76 -16.76
CA ARG A 2 42.03 7.01 -18.08
C ARG A 2 42.30 5.91 -19.13
N ASP A 3 43.08 4.87 -18.81
CA ASP A 3 43.58 3.90 -19.81
C ASP A 3 42.72 2.65 -20.03
N LEU A 4 41.51 2.59 -19.44
CA LEU A 4 40.55 1.51 -19.74
C LEU A 4 39.58 1.88 -20.88
N SER A 5 39.40 3.18 -21.15
CA SER A 5 38.49 3.67 -22.19
C SER A 5 38.97 3.34 -23.60
N SER A 6 40.29 3.17 -23.81
CA SER A 6 40.86 2.87 -25.12
C SER A 6 40.85 1.39 -25.49
N LYS A 7 40.53 0.50 -24.53
CA LYS A 7 40.57 -0.97 -24.73
C LYS A 7 39.19 -1.58 -24.91
N VAL A 8 38.13 -0.92 -24.45
CA VAL A 8 36.77 -1.43 -24.54
C VAL A 8 36.08 -0.75 -25.72
N PRO A 9 35.54 -1.51 -26.70
CA PRO A 9 34.74 -0.94 -27.78
C PRO A 9 33.52 -0.21 -27.20
N GLU A 10 33.28 1.01 -27.66
CA GLU A 10 32.12 1.81 -27.23
C GLU A 10 30.80 1.09 -27.54
N ASP A 11 30.75 0.30 -28.61
CA ASP A 11 29.59 -0.53 -28.96
C ASP A 11 29.29 -1.61 -27.91
N LEU A 12 30.33 -2.18 -27.29
CA LEU A 12 30.13 -3.15 -26.20
C LEU A 12 29.61 -2.45 -24.95
N VAL A 13 30.15 -1.28 -24.62
CA VAL A 13 29.65 -0.47 -23.50
C VAL A 13 28.18 -0.10 -23.74
N LYS A 14 27.85 0.36 -24.93
CA LYS A 14 26.48 0.71 -25.34
C LYS A 14 25.54 -0.49 -25.22
N ASN A 15 25.93 -1.65 -25.72
CA ASN A 15 25.11 -2.86 -25.64
C ASN A 15 24.89 -3.34 -24.20
N VAL A 16 25.94 -3.41 -23.39
CA VAL A 16 25.81 -3.82 -21.98
C VAL A 16 25.00 -2.80 -21.19
N TRP A 17 25.18 -1.50 -21.46
CA TRP A 17 24.44 -0.44 -20.81
C TRP A 17 22.94 -0.48 -21.18
N LEU A 18 22.60 -0.65 -22.46
CA LEU A 18 21.21 -0.84 -22.89
C LEU A 18 20.57 -2.06 -22.23
N GLN A 19 21.29 -3.20 -22.16
CA GLN A 19 20.79 -4.42 -21.51
C GLN A 19 20.46 -4.24 -20.02
N ARG A 20 21.02 -3.24 -19.35
CA ARG A 20 20.75 -2.94 -17.93
C ARG A 20 19.52 -2.07 -17.70
N LEU A 21 18.97 -1.46 -18.76
CA LEU A 21 17.79 -0.60 -18.67
C LEU A 21 16.47 -1.40 -18.77
N PRO A 22 15.35 -0.88 -18.25
CA PRO A 22 14.02 -1.47 -18.47
C PRO A 22 13.65 -1.53 -19.96
N THR A 23 12.88 -2.54 -20.36
CA THR A 23 12.49 -2.78 -21.77
C THR A 23 11.86 -1.56 -22.45
N ALA A 24 11.04 -0.81 -21.73
CA ALA A 24 10.41 0.41 -22.26
C ALA A 24 11.45 1.46 -22.67
N VAL A 25 12.48 1.66 -21.84
CA VAL A 25 13.57 2.60 -22.12
C VAL A 25 14.44 2.08 -23.28
N GLN A 26 14.75 0.77 -23.29
CA GLN A 26 15.51 0.15 -24.38
C GLN A 26 14.85 0.34 -25.75
N GLN A 27 13.54 0.14 -25.86
CA GLN A 27 12.80 0.28 -27.11
C GLN A 27 12.86 1.71 -27.67
N ILE A 28 12.81 2.71 -26.78
CA ILE A 28 12.88 4.12 -27.17
C ILE A 28 14.31 4.48 -27.60
N LEU A 29 15.32 4.03 -26.85
CA LEU A 29 16.71 4.30 -27.15
C LEU A 29 17.23 3.52 -28.38
N ALA A 30 16.64 2.38 -28.72
CA ALA A 30 17.03 1.57 -29.88
C ALA A 30 16.86 2.32 -31.22
N VAL A 31 15.95 3.29 -31.28
CA VAL A 31 15.71 4.14 -32.45
C VAL A 31 16.62 5.38 -32.44
N SER A 32 17.27 5.68 -31.29
CA SER A 32 18.12 6.85 -31.11
C SER A 32 19.57 6.56 -31.51
N THR A 33 20.16 7.47 -32.29
CA THR A 33 21.58 7.46 -32.64
C THR A 33 22.32 8.50 -31.80
N GLY A 34 23.44 8.10 -31.21
CA GLY A 34 24.26 8.96 -30.37
C GLY A 34 25.25 8.20 -29.50
N ASP A 35 26.15 8.97 -28.91
CA ASP A 35 27.15 8.50 -27.94
C ASP A 35 26.46 8.05 -26.65
N VAL A 36 27.13 7.19 -25.88
CA VAL A 36 26.59 6.62 -24.64
C VAL A 36 26.16 7.73 -23.65
N ASP A 37 26.92 8.83 -23.58
CA ASP A 37 26.57 9.98 -22.71
C ASP A 37 25.29 10.70 -23.15
N ALA A 38 25.05 10.80 -24.46
CA ALA A 38 23.84 11.42 -24.99
C ALA A 38 22.62 10.50 -24.78
N LEU A 39 22.81 9.19 -25.00
CA LEU A 39 21.80 8.19 -24.72
C LEU A 39 21.47 8.12 -23.23
N ALA A 40 22.44 8.27 -22.33
CA ALA A 40 22.21 8.30 -20.90
C ALA A 40 21.31 9.46 -20.47
N LYS A 41 21.59 10.67 -20.97
CA LYS A 41 20.71 11.83 -20.73
C LYS A 41 19.30 11.64 -21.27
N MET A 42 19.15 10.91 -22.38
CA MET A 42 17.85 10.57 -22.93
C MET A 42 17.16 9.50 -22.08
N ALA A 43 17.90 8.50 -21.61
CA ALA A 43 17.41 7.46 -20.70
C ALA A 43 16.84 8.07 -19.42
N ASP A 44 17.56 9.02 -18.81
CA ASP A 44 17.11 9.71 -17.59
C ASP A 44 15.77 10.41 -17.82
N LYS A 45 15.62 11.14 -18.93
CA LYS A 45 14.35 11.79 -19.29
C LYS A 45 13.23 10.79 -19.58
N VAL A 46 13.55 9.70 -20.26
CA VAL A 46 12.58 8.65 -20.55
C VAL A 46 12.14 7.98 -19.26
N LEU A 47 13.07 7.71 -18.33
CA LEU A 47 12.79 7.17 -17.01
C LEU A 47 11.87 8.11 -16.24
N GLU A 48 12.12 9.42 -16.22
CA GLU A 48 11.20 10.37 -15.58
C GLU A 48 9.77 10.30 -16.16
N VAL A 49 9.63 10.14 -17.48
CA VAL A 49 8.33 10.05 -18.15
C VAL A 49 7.67 8.68 -17.93
N THR A 50 8.42 7.57 -18.00
CA THR A 50 7.88 6.23 -17.75
C THR A 50 7.59 6.01 -16.27
N ASP A 51 8.39 6.57 -15.38
CA ASP A 51 8.20 6.56 -13.94
C ASP A 51 7.08 7.53 -13.53
N SER A 52 6.68 8.49 -14.35
CA SER A 52 5.44 9.25 -14.10
C SER A 52 4.18 8.37 -14.20
N SER A 53 4.22 7.28 -14.98
CA SER A 53 3.16 6.25 -14.95
C SER A 53 3.34 5.25 -13.80
N SER A 54 4.52 5.25 -13.19
CA SER A 54 4.92 4.46 -12.02
C SER A 54 5.29 5.40 -10.88
N ILE A 55 4.51 6.47 -10.63
CA ILE A 55 4.51 7.11 -9.31
C ILE A 55 4.38 5.93 -8.38
N HIS A 56 5.41 5.67 -7.56
CA HIS A 56 5.43 4.55 -6.66
C HIS A 56 4.11 4.54 -5.91
N LEU A 57 3.21 3.74 -6.46
CA LEU A 57 1.92 3.51 -5.89
C LEU A 57 2.29 2.63 -4.73
N VAL A 58 2.43 3.26 -3.57
CA VAL A 58 2.48 2.60 -2.27
C VAL A 58 1.26 1.69 -2.09
N GLU A 59 0.30 1.70 -3.03
CA GLU A 59 -0.99 1.01 -2.95
C GLU A 59 -1.43 0.36 -4.29
N GLY A 60 -0.64 -0.56 -4.84
CA GLY A 60 -1.07 -1.42 -5.96
C GLY A 60 -1.67 -2.75 -5.45
N PRO A 61 -2.78 -3.26 -6.02
CA PRO A 61 -3.80 -4.06 -5.32
C PRO A 61 -3.41 -5.49 -4.90
N ASN A 62 -2.17 -5.91 -5.14
CA ASN A 62 -1.65 -7.22 -4.72
C ASN A 62 -0.28 -7.13 -4.01
N GLY A 63 0.24 -5.93 -3.78
CA GLY A 63 1.31 -5.66 -2.83
C GLY A 63 0.79 -5.34 -1.43
N GLY A 64 -0.51 -5.62 -1.19
CA GLY A 64 -1.17 -5.42 0.08
C GLY A 64 -0.32 -6.02 1.17
N CYS A 65 0.20 -5.14 2.02
CA CYS A 65 0.69 -5.44 3.35
C CYS A 65 -0.08 -6.69 3.83
N LYS A 66 0.60 -7.84 3.90
CA LYS A 66 -0.02 -9.10 4.35
C LYS A 66 -0.66 -8.91 5.73
N ASP A 67 -0.13 -7.94 6.45
CA ASP A 67 -0.62 -7.48 7.73
C ASP A 67 -1.86 -6.62 7.59
N CYS A 68 -2.17 -5.94 6.48
CA CYS A 68 -3.36 -5.07 6.37
C CYS A 68 -4.67 -5.86 6.39
N HIS A 69 -4.75 -7.00 5.69
CA HIS A 69 -5.92 -7.90 5.82
C HIS A 69 -6.01 -8.51 7.22
N THR A 70 -4.87 -8.86 7.81
CA THR A 70 -4.79 -9.40 9.17
C THR A 70 -5.20 -8.36 10.22
N LEU A 71 -4.70 -7.14 10.11
CA LEU A 71 -5.00 -5.99 10.95
C LEU A 71 -6.45 -5.58 10.78
N ARG A 72 -6.99 -5.55 9.55
CA ARG A 72 -8.41 -5.31 9.31
C ARG A 72 -9.28 -6.36 10.00
N ARG A 73 -8.92 -7.64 9.89
CA ARG A 73 -9.63 -8.73 10.57
C ARG A 73 -9.55 -8.59 12.09
N GLN A 74 -8.38 -8.25 12.64
CA GLN A 74 -8.19 -8.01 14.06
C GLN A 74 -8.99 -6.79 14.56
N ILE A 75 -9.09 -5.73 13.76
CA ILE A 75 -9.91 -4.55 14.07
C ILE A 75 -11.40 -4.91 14.07
N GLU A 76 -11.86 -5.69 13.09
CA GLU A 76 -13.25 -6.16 13.03
C GLU A 76 -13.61 -7.06 14.22
N GLU A 77 -12.72 -7.99 14.58
CA GLU A 77 -12.87 -8.88 15.74
C GLU A 77 -12.88 -8.09 17.06
N LEU A 78 -11.92 -7.18 17.24
CA LEU A 78 -11.86 -6.35 18.43
C LEU A 78 -13.09 -5.44 18.56
N SER A 79 -13.55 -4.85 17.45
CA SER A 79 -14.77 -4.04 17.41
C SER A 79 -16.01 -4.83 17.83
N LYS A 80 -16.09 -6.10 17.40
CA LYS A 80 -17.15 -7.02 17.83
C LYS A 80 -17.06 -7.32 19.33
N SER A 81 -15.89 -7.70 19.83
CA SER A 81 -15.70 -7.98 21.27
C SER A 81 -16.03 -6.77 22.15
N VAL A 82 -15.68 -5.56 21.71
CA VAL A 82 -16.03 -4.33 22.42
C VAL A 82 -17.54 -4.11 22.46
N LYS A 83 -18.25 -4.34 21.35
CA LYS A 83 -19.72 -4.24 21.32
C LYS A 83 -20.38 -5.27 22.26
N ASP A 84 -19.92 -6.52 22.23
CA ASP A 84 -20.45 -7.57 23.11
C ASP A 84 -20.22 -7.25 24.59
N LEU A 85 -19.05 -6.70 24.94
CA LEU A 85 -18.76 -6.23 26.29
C LEU A 85 -19.63 -5.04 26.71
N GLN A 86 -19.91 -4.11 25.80
CA GLN A 86 -20.83 -3.00 26.06
C GLN A 86 -22.27 -3.51 26.26
N ASP A 87 -22.73 -4.44 25.43
CA ASP A 87 -24.07 -5.01 25.52
C ASP A 87 -24.27 -5.85 26.77
N THR A 88 -23.32 -6.69 27.13
CA THR A 88 -23.35 -7.43 28.39
C THR A 88 -23.38 -6.47 29.57
N ARG A 89 -22.51 -5.45 29.60
CA ARG A 89 -22.50 -4.43 30.67
C ARG A 89 -23.83 -3.69 30.77
N THR A 90 -24.48 -3.34 29.66
CA THR A 90 -25.80 -2.67 29.70
C THR A 90 -26.92 -3.61 30.15
N LYS A 91 -26.87 -4.90 29.78
CA LYS A 91 -27.82 -5.92 30.24
C LYS A 91 -27.69 -6.17 31.74
N TRP A 92 -26.46 -6.33 32.26
CA TRP A 92 -26.20 -6.46 33.70
C TRP A 92 -26.71 -5.25 34.49
N ARG A 93 -26.48 -4.02 33.98
CA ARG A 93 -27.02 -2.80 34.60
C ARG A 93 -28.56 -2.76 34.60
N ARG A 94 -29.20 -3.26 33.55
CA ARG A 94 -30.67 -3.34 33.46
C ARG A 94 -31.25 -4.42 34.38
N GLN A 95 -30.58 -5.57 34.54
CA GLN A 95 -31.02 -6.63 35.45
C GLN A 95 -30.86 -6.23 36.93
N TYR A 96 -29.77 -5.53 37.27
CA TYR A 96 -29.57 -5.00 38.63
C TYR A 96 -30.51 -3.83 38.94
N ARG A 97 -30.97 -3.10 37.92
CA ARG A 97 -32.13 -2.20 38.01
C ARG A 97 -33.41 -2.97 37.69
N SER A 98 -33.72 -3.99 38.48
CA SER A 98 -35.08 -4.53 38.47
C SER A 98 -36.08 -3.39 38.65
N PRO A 99 -37.13 -3.28 37.82
CA PRO A 99 -38.17 -2.29 38.05
C PRO A 99 -38.71 -2.58 39.45
N ALA A 100 -38.62 -1.60 40.35
CA ALA A 100 -39.39 -1.65 41.57
C ALA A 100 -40.83 -1.90 41.14
N ARG A 101 -41.31 -3.13 41.34
CA ARG A 101 -42.69 -3.51 41.07
C ARG A 101 -43.53 -2.52 41.85
N GLY A 102 -44.10 -1.54 41.15
CA GLY A 102 -45.15 -0.68 41.65
C GLY A 102 -46.34 -1.55 41.96
N ARG A 103 -46.34 -2.16 43.15
CA ARG A 103 -47.53 -2.69 43.79
C ARG A 103 -48.31 -1.50 44.35
N SER A 104 -48.99 -0.76 43.47
CA SER A 104 -50.13 0.04 43.91
C SER A 104 -51.32 -0.91 44.04
N SER A 105 -51.31 -1.75 45.07
CA SER A 105 -52.54 -2.30 45.61
C SER A 105 -53.25 -1.16 46.33
N GLY A 106 -54.00 -0.36 45.57
CA GLY A 106 -54.96 0.60 46.11
C GLY A 106 -56.01 -0.16 46.89
N SER A 107 -55.81 -0.20 48.20
CA SER A 107 -56.71 -0.75 49.19
C SER A 107 -58.10 -0.14 49.05
N ARG A 108 -59.12 -1.00 48.90
CA ARG A 108 -60.50 -0.72 49.29
C ARG A 108 -60.49 -0.01 50.64
N SER A 109 -61.20 1.12 50.74
CA SER A 109 -61.61 1.72 52.01
C SER A 109 -63.05 2.16 51.86
N SER A 110 -63.81 1.84 52.90
CA SER A 110 -65.27 1.85 53.07
C SER A 110 -65.98 3.17 52.82
#